data_AF-A0A3Q3LIF6-F1
#
_entry.id   AF-A0A3Q3LIF6-F1
#
_cell.length_a   1.000
_cell.length_b   1.000
_cell.length_c   1.000
_cell.angle_alpha   90.00
_cell.angle_beta   90.00
_cell.angle_gamma   90.00
#
_symmetry.space_group_name_H-M   'P 1'
#
loop_
_entity.id
_entity.type
_entity.pdbx_description
1 polymer ?
#
loop_
_entity_poly.entity_id
_entity_poly.type
_entity_poly.pdbx_seq_one_letter_code
_entity_poly.pdbx_strand_id
1 'polypeptide(L)'
;MDFTQCYPDTVSSVAAAARSGCRRRLRRLIKKGRSVDCRDNRGWKALHEAAAAGNEECLQEILSAVDAAGSSQGSRAYVNSLTHEGESACYLAAQRGHLSVVQLLLKRHANINQLTNDLSCPLYAAVDGGHKDVVELLVSKGAEVNRTHTASCWTCLHQAVYKGHHEIVRILVNVCNLEARDDHRITPLFVAAQYGQQECLEILVNAGANVNTQAADLATPLLIASQEGHLACVDFLLDHGADPNKACSHDWPQLPIHAAAEFGHISILRRLIAVTDRVCDQYYGMVSPLYTAVHRNESIELLLSEGYSPDAQDCTHILGYCSPLSYALSCTSKNPYSESVRLLIAAGASLSETDWICVFLSGEKDLLQLILEHRWIAPPETLAMNSSVPNRHGKTVLKLQELRGLLCVILNQVHFAAYWLPLLMKAGLEPSLLLQPHMLEHADGAVLNYLLEFVNWSTLSVPLKRILDQRRVEKTWKPCLPFDSIPSLSHICRLQVRSVLGPDLLMRTSVVQQLPVPSPMHGFLKFSDIPEPSYTESPQLLHGGARNGNTQHIHVL
;
A
#
# COMPACT_ATOMS: atom_id res chain seq x y z
N MET A 1 32.55 -2.17 -15.52
CA MET A 1 33.89 -2.26 -16.15
C MET A 1 34.54 -3.51 -15.61
N ASP A 2 34.98 -4.41 -16.50
CA ASP A 2 35.63 -5.65 -16.13
C ASP A 2 37.11 -5.36 -15.80
N PHE A 3 37.43 -5.31 -14.51
CA PHE A 3 38.76 -4.96 -14.00
C PHE A 3 39.77 -6.12 -14.06
N THR A 4 39.41 -7.26 -14.67
CA THR A 4 40.27 -8.45 -14.72
C THR A 4 41.55 -8.30 -15.55
N GLN A 5 41.70 -7.19 -16.30
CA GLN A 5 42.91 -6.90 -17.11
C GLN A 5 43.80 -5.76 -16.58
N CYS A 6 43.46 -5.11 -15.47
CA CYS A 6 44.27 -4.03 -14.93
C CYS A 6 45.15 -4.54 -13.80
N TYR A 7 46.45 -4.62 -14.08
CA TYR A 7 47.59 -4.98 -13.24
C TYR A 7 47.89 -6.48 -13.10
N PRO A 8 48.98 -6.99 -13.71
CA PRO A 8 49.53 -8.28 -13.30
C PRO A 8 49.90 -8.21 -11.81
N ASP A 9 49.53 -9.24 -11.05
CA ASP A 9 49.78 -9.38 -9.61
C ASP A 9 51.30 -9.43 -9.36
N THR A 10 51.95 -8.26 -9.23
CA THR A 10 53.41 -8.12 -9.06
C THR A 10 53.81 -8.39 -7.62
N VAL A 11 53.53 -9.61 -7.17
CA VAL A 11 53.75 -10.05 -5.79
C VAL A 11 55.19 -10.50 -5.63
N SER A 12 55.88 -10.03 -4.58
CA SER A 12 57.24 -10.48 -4.29
C SER A 12 57.28 -12.00 -4.03
N SER A 13 58.41 -12.66 -4.33
CA SER A 13 58.54 -14.11 -4.09
C SER A 13 58.32 -14.51 -2.61
N VAL A 14 58.59 -13.58 -1.68
CA VAL A 14 58.33 -13.73 -0.24
C VAL A 14 56.83 -13.67 0.03
N ALA A 15 56.15 -12.67 -0.52
CA ALA A 15 54.71 -12.50 -0.39
C ALA A 15 53.92 -13.64 -1.06
N ALA A 16 54.36 -14.15 -2.21
CA ALA A 16 53.76 -15.33 -2.84
C ALA A 16 53.96 -16.61 -2.01
N ALA A 17 55.12 -16.75 -1.35
CA ALA A 17 55.36 -17.85 -0.40
C ALA A 17 54.49 -17.72 0.87
N ALA A 18 54.22 -16.48 1.31
CA ALA A 18 53.36 -16.16 2.43
C ALA A 18 51.88 -16.44 2.12
N ARG A 19 51.40 -16.08 0.92
CA ARG A 19 50.07 -16.39 0.41
C ARG A 19 49.81 -17.89 0.27
N SER A 20 50.79 -18.64 -0.26
CA SER A 20 50.68 -20.10 -0.47
C SER A 20 50.90 -20.95 0.80
N GLY A 21 51.21 -20.33 1.94
CA GLY A 21 51.46 -21.05 3.19
C GLY A 21 52.75 -21.89 3.21
N CYS A 22 53.63 -21.71 2.22
CA CYS A 22 54.84 -22.52 2.09
C CYS A 22 55.96 -22.01 3.02
N ARG A 23 55.84 -22.31 4.32
CA ARG A 23 56.80 -21.91 5.37
C ARG A 23 58.25 -22.23 5.02
N ARG A 24 58.52 -23.42 4.49
CA ARG A 24 59.89 -23.84 4.11
C ARG A 24 60.48 -22.97 2.99
N ARG A 25 59.66 -22.55 2.03
CA ARG A 25 60.09 -21.64 0.95
C ARG A 25 60.30 -20.24 1.49
N LEU A 26 59.35 -19.74 2.28
CA LEU A 26 59.43 -18.43 2.93
C LEU A 26 60.71 -18.29 3.77
N ARG A 27 60.98 -19.24 4.67
CA ARG A 27 62.20 -19.24 5.51
C ARG A 27 63.48 -19.27 4.69
N ARG A 28 63.53 -20.04 3.58
CA ARG A 28 64.67 -20.04 2.67
C ARG A 28 64.89 -18.70 1.98
N LEU A 29 63.81 -18.02 1.57
CA LEU A 29 63.89 -16.71 0.92
C LEU A 29 64.38 -15.63 1.89
N ILE A 30 63.89 -15.64 3.13
CA ILE A 30 64.35 -14.74 4.20
C ILE A 30 65.83 -14.97 4.49
N LYS A 31 66.28 -16.23 4.64
CA LYS A 31 67.71 -16.56 4.84
C LYS A 31 68.61 -16.11 3.69
N LYS A 32 68.08 -16.01 2.46
CA LYS A 32 68.79 -15.49 1.29
C LYS A 32 68.82 -13.94 1.23
N GLY A 33 68.32 -13.25 2.26
CA GLY A 33 68.31 -11.79 2.33
C GLY A 33 67.18 -11.12 1.53
N ARG A 34 66.14 -11.86 1.12
CA ARG A 34 64.96 -11.23 0.49
C ARG A 34 64.15 -10.48 1.54
N SER A 35 63.83 -9.22 1.27
CA SER A 35 63.05 -8.37 2.18
C SER A 35 61.60 -8.85 2.31
N VAL A 36 61.08 -8.77 3.53
CA VAL A 36 59.65 -8.99 3.84
C VAL A 36 58.80 -7.72 3.66
N ASP A 37 59.46 -6.56 3.54
CA ASP A 37 58.84 -5.24 3.50
C ASP A 37 58.52 -4.72 2.08
N CYS A 38 58.73 -5.56 1.07
CA CYS A 38 58.38 -5.22 -0.31
C CYS A 38 56.86 -5.10 -0.45
N ARG A 39 56.40 -3.95 -0.95
CA ARG A 39 55.01 -3.70 -1.33
C ARG A 39 54.75 -4.11 -2.78
N ASP A 40 53.57 -4.66 -3.05
CA ASP A 40 53.05 -4.81 -4.41
C ASP A 40 52.31 -3.54 -4.88
N ASN A 41 51.66 -3.62 -6.04
CA ASN A 41 50.86 -2.54 -6.63
C ASN A 41 49.64 -2.10 -5.80
N ARG A 42 49.14 -2.93 -4.90
CA ARG A 42 48.03 -2.62 -3.96
C ARG A 42 48.55 -2.06 -2.63
N GLY A 43 49.87 -1.97 -2.47
CA GLY A 43 50.49 -1.67 -1.17
C GLY A 43 50.52 -2.87 -0.22
N TRP A 44 50.17 -4.08 -0.70
CA TRP A 44 50.22 -5.28 0.12
C TRP A 44 51.66 -5.72 0.34
N LYS A 45 51.94 -6.20 1.56
CA LYS A 45 53.23 -6.75 1.96
C LYS A 45 53.07 -8.26 2.16
N ALA A 46 54.18 -8.97 2.38
CA ALA A 46 54.11 -10.37 2.76
C ALA A 46 53.26 -10.62 4.02
N LEU A 47 53.19 -9.63 4.93
CA LEU A 47 52.31 -9.65 6.10
C LEU A 47 50.82 -9.68 5.71
N HIS A 48 50.39 -8.78 4.83
CA HIS A 48 49.01 -8.68 4.35
C HIS A 48 48.58 -9.98 3.65
N GLU A 49 49.45 -10.55 2.81
CA GLU A 49 49.21 -11.81 2.12
C GLU A 49 49.07 -13.01 3.07
N ALA A 50 49.99 -13.15 4.04
CA ALA A 50 49.89 -14.20 5.05
C ALA A 50 48.60 -14.05 5.88
N ALA A 51 48.24 -12.81 6.23
CA ALA A 51 47.08 -12.53 7.04
C ALA A 51 45.77 -12.84 6.29
N ALA A 52 45.64 -12.38 5.05
CA ALA A 52 44.48 -12.65 4.19
C ALA A 52 44.36 -14.14 3.82
N ALA A 53 45.47 -14.86 3.72
CA ALA A 53 45.47 -16.29 3.41
C ALA A 53 45.29 -17.19 4.66
N GLY A 54 45.35 -16.64 5.87
CA GLY A 54 45.20 -17.41 7.10
C GLY A 54 46.44 -18.21 7.51
N ASN A 55 47.61 -17.92 6.94
CA ASN A 55 48.81 -18.71 7.14
C ASN A 55 49.58 -18.27 8.39
N GLU A 56 49.12 -18.71 9.57
CA GLU A 56 49.69 -18.36 10.87
C GLU A 56 51.20 -18.64 10.96
N GLU A 57 51.67 -19.82 10.55
CA GLU A 57 53.09 -20.15 10.66
C GLU A 57 53.95 -19.23 9.77
N CYS A 58 53.48 -18.90 8.57
CA CYS A 58 54.16 -17.96 7.68
C CYS A 58 54.19 -16.55 8.27
N LEU A 59 53.08 -16.12 8.87
CA LEU A 59 52.99 -14.85 9.58
C LEU A 59 54.02 -14.79 10.73
N GLN A 60 54.13 -15.87 11.51
CA GLN A 60 55.08 -15.96 12.62
C GLN A 60 56.54 -15.89 12.15
N GLU A 61 56.89 -16.54 11.03
CA GLU A 61 58.23 -16.42 10.43
C GLU A 61 58.52 -14.99 9.95
N ILE A 62 57.54 -14.33 9.31
CA ILE A 62 57.69 -12.94 8.85
C ILE A 62 57.94 -12.02 10.04
N LEU A 63 57.13 -12.14 11.08
CA LEU A 63 57.23 -11.29 12.27
C LEU A 63 58.56 -11.54 13.02
N SER A 64 59.01 -12.79 13.11
CA SER A 64 60.30 -13.13 13.71
C SER A 64 61.49 -12.56 12.91
N ALA A 65 61.39 -12.53 11.58
CA ALA A 65 62.41 -11.93 10.72
C ALA A 65 62.46 -10.39 10.87
N VAL A 66 61.31 -9.75 11.06
CA VAL A 66 61.23 -8.30 11.34
C VAL A 66 61.85 -7.97 12.69
N ASP A 67 61.58 -8.75 13.73
CA ASP A 67 62.16 -8.55 15.06
C ASP A 67 63.69 -8.70 15.04
N ALA A 68 64.22 -9.64 14.25
CA ALA A 68 65.66 -9.84 14.12
C ALA A 68 66.38 -8.70 13.38
N ALA A 69 65.66 -7.93 12.55
CA ALA A 69 66.22 -6.91 11.67
C ALA A 69 66.05 -5.47 12.19
N GLY A 70 65.26 -5.24 13.25
CA GLY A 70 64.91 -3.89 13.69
C GLY A 70 64.67 -3.76 15.19
N SER A 71 64.37 -2.53 15.63
CA SER A 71 63.96 -2.25 17.01
C SER A 71 62.50 -2.65 17.25
N SER A 72 62.11 -2.85 18.52
CA SER A 72 60.72 -3.18 18.90
C SER A 72 59.69 -2.18 18.33
N GLN A 73 60.09 -0.92 18.16
CA GLN A 73 59.25 0.12 17.57
C GLN A 73 59.09 -0.05 16.05
N GLY A 74 60.12 -0.52 15.36
CA GLY A 74 60.05 -0.91 13.94
C GLY A 74 59.15 -2.12 13.71
N SER A 75 59.18 -3.12 14.61
CA SER A 75 58.28 -4.28 14.55
C SER A 75 56.82 -3.87 14.69
N ARG A 76 56.50 -3.00 15.65
CA ARG A 76 55.13 -2.47 15.82
C ARG A 76 54.66 -1.65 14.62
N ALA A 77 55.53 -0.84 14.03
CA ALA A 77 55.21 -0.08 12.82
C ALA A 77 54.95 -0.99 11.61
N TYR A 78 55.68 -2.11 11.52
CA TYR A 78 55.48 -3.10 10.47
C TYR A 78 54.14 -3.85 10.61
N VAL A 79 53.79 -4.31 11.82
CA VAL A 79 52.50 -4.98 12.08
C VAL A 79 51.31 -4.09 11.71
N ASN A 80 51.44 -2.78 11.93
CA ASN A 80 50.41 -1.78 11.65
C ASN A 80 50.56 -1.12 10.27
N SER A 81 51.34 -1.70 9.36
CA SER A 81 51.41 -1.19 8.00
C SER A 81 50.06 -1.33 7.30
N LEU A 82 49.76 -0.39 6.39
CA LEU A 82 48.50 -0.33 5.68
C LEU A 82 48.70 -0.56 4.17
N THR A 83 47.70 -1.16 3.54
CA THR A 83 47.54 -1.22 2.08
C THR A 83 47.18 0.17 1.51
N HIS A 84 47.07 0.31 0.19
CA HIS A 84 46.61 1.56 -0.42
C HIS A 84 45.15 1.90 -0.03
N GLU A 85 44.34 0.88 0.29
CA GLU A 85 42.97 1.04 0.78
C GLU A 85 42.88 1.28 2.30
N GLY A 86 44.02 1.48 2.96
CA GLY A 86 44.08 1.69 4.41
C GLY A 86 43.87 0.41 5.23
N GLU A 87 43.88 -0.77 4.60
CA GLU A 87 43.62 -2.03 5.29
C GLU A 87 44.84 -2.48 6.09
N SER A 88 44.65 -2.88 7.34
CA SER A 88 45.69 -3.53 8.14
C SER A 88 45.68 -5.05 7.92
N ALA A 89 46.78 -5.71 8.25
CA ALA A 89 46.80 -7.19 8.29
C ALA A 89 45.74 -7.75 9.26
N CYS A 90 45.45 -7.05 10.36
CA CYS A 90 44.41 -7.46 11.31
C CYS A 90 43.01 -7.36 10.67
N TYR A 91 42.75 -6.31 9.90
CA TYR A 91 41.50 -6.13 9.15
C TYR A 91 41.29 -7.28 8.15
N LEU A 92 42.30 -7.56 7.31
CA LEU A 92 42.21 -8.61 6.28
C LEU A 92 42.01 -10.01 6.88
N ALA A 93 42.68 -10.30 8.00
CA ALA A 93 42.50 -11.55 8.72
C ALA A 93 41.10 -11.66 9.34
N ALA A 94 40.60 -10.55 9.91
CA ALA A 94 39.27 -10.50 10.52
C ALA A 94 38.14 -10.64 9.50
N GLN A 95 38.25 -9.95 8.36
CA GLN A 95 37.31 -10.03 7.23
C GLN A 95 37.14 -11.48 6.71
N ARG A 96 38.20 -12.29 6.81
CA ARG A 96 38.24 -13.67 6.31
C ARG A 96 38.10 -14.74 7.38
N GLY A 97 37.89 -14.35 8.65
CA GLY A 97 37.63 -15.29 9.74
C GLY A 97 38.86 -16.02 10.27
N HIS A 98 40.07 -15.54 10.02
CA HIS A 98 41.30 -16.22 10.41
C HIS A 98 41.66 -15.97 11.88
N LEU A 99 40.94 -16.63 12.80
CA LEU A 99 41.04 -16.45 14.25
C LEU A 99 42.48 -16.49 14.78
N SER A 100 43.25 -17.51 14.43
CA SER A 100 44.60 -17.69 14.97
C SER A 100 45.57 -16.59 14.49
N VAL A 101 45.41 -16.15 13.25
CA VAL A 101 46.13 -14.99 12.68
C VAL A 101 45.76 -13.71 13.41
N VAL A 102 44.47 -13.43 13.63
CA VAL A 102 44.02 -12.26 14.40
C VAL A 102 44.61 -12.29 15.82
N GLN A 103 44.56 -13.45 16.49
CA GLN A 103 45.11 -13.61 17.83
C GLN A 103 46.64 -13.34 17.85
N LEU A 104 47.38 -13.83 16.86
CA LEU A 104 48.82 -13.59 16.74
C LEU A 104 49.11 -12.10 16.48
N LEU A 105 48.37 -11.44 15.60
CA LEU A 105 48.54 -10.02 15.30
C LEU A 105 48.27 -9.14 16.53
N LEU A 106 47.21 -9.43 17.30
CA LEU A 106 46.89 -8.71 18.53
C LEU A 106 47.97 -8.92 19.61
N LYS A 107 48.50 -10.14 19.76
CA LYS A 107 49.68 -10.41 20.63
C LYS A 107 50.90 -9.59 20.23
N ARG A 108 50.99 -9.18 18.97
CA ARG A 108 52.07 -8.36 18.40
C ARG A 108 51.71 -6.88 18.27
N HIS A 109 50.74 -6.41 19.07
CA HIS A 109 50.33 -5.01 19.17
C HIS A 109 49.77 -4.43 17.85
N ALA A 110 49.07 -5.24 17.06
CA ALA A 110 48.21 -4.73 16.01
C ALA A 110 47.15 -3.79 16.60
N ASN A 111 46.88 -2.69 15.91
CA ASN A 111 45.84 -1.73 16.26
C ASN A 111 44.47 -2.33 15.95
N ILE A 112 43.76 -2.73 17.01
CA ILE A 112 42.45 -3.39 16.94
C ILE A 112 41.36 -2.52 16.30
N ASN A 113 41.53 -1.19 16.34
CA ASN A 113 40.58 -0.20 15.83
C ASN A 113 41.12 0.54 14.60
N GLN A 114 42.11 -0.02 13.91
CA GLN A 114 42.66 0.60 12.69
C GLN A 114 41.58 0.69 11.61
N LEU A 115 41.35 1.90 11.10
CA LEU A 115 40.37 2.14 10.05
C LEU A 115 40.98 1.99 8.66
N THR A 116 40.18 1.46 7.74
CA THR A 116 40.37 1.57 6.29
C THR A 116 40.03 2.97 5.80
N ASN A 117 40.29 3.24 4.51
CA ASN A 117 39.90 4.50 3.87
C ASN A 117 38.37 4.72 3.91
N ASP A 118 37.59 3.64 3.91
CA ASP A 118 36.12 3.67 4.02
C ASP A 118 35.61 3.68 5.47
N LEU A 119 36.49 3.99 6.44
CA LEU A 119 36.15 4.02 7.87
C LEU A 119 35.66 2.67 8.42
N SER A 120 36.06 1.55 7.80
CA SER A 120 35.78 0.20 8.29
C SER A 120 36.84 -0.25 9.29
N CYS A 121 36.43 -0.94 10.36
CA CYS A 121 37.35 -1.49 11.36
C CYS A 121 37.37 -3.03 11.33
N PRO A 122 38.38 -3.69 11.92
CA PRO A 122 38.49 -5.15 11.94
C PRO A 122 37.26 -5.84 12.55
N LEU A 123 36.66 -5.25 13.60
CA LEU A 123 35.44 -5.77 14.22
C LEU A 123 34.28 -5.77 13.24
N TYR A 124 34.06 -4.65 12.53
CA TYR A 124 32.99 -4.54 11.53
C TYR A 124 33.17 -5.56 10.41
N ALA A 125 34.40 -5.73 9.90
CA ALA A 125 34.68 -6.72 8.86
C ALA A 125 34.44 -8.17 9.31
N ALA A 126 34.77 -8.50 10.58
CA ALA A 126 34.44 -9.80 11.14
C ALA A 126 32.93 -10.02 11.27
N VAL A 127 32.19 -8.97 11.65
CA VAL A 127 30.72 -9.00 11.74
C VAL A 127 30.08 -9.16 10.37
N ASP A 128 30.50 -8.38 9.36
CA ASP A 128 29.99 -8.47 7.99
C ASP A 128 30.22 -9.86 7.36
N GLY A 129 31.35 -10.48 7.71
CA GLY A 129 31.69 -11.84 7.27
C GLY A 129 31.08 -12.98 8.10
N GLY A 130 30.35 -12.68 9.18
CA GLY A 130 29.74 -13.71 10.04
C GLY A 130 30.72 -14.49 10.92
N HIS A 131 31.94 -13.98 11.14
CA HIS A 131 33.02 -14.68 11.84
C HIS A 131 32.93 -14.55 13.35
N LYS A 132 31.98 -15.27 13.96
CA LYS A 132 31.68 -15.21 15.41
C LYS A 132 32.91 -15.29 16.32
N ASP A 133 33.78 -16.28 16.14
CA ASP A 133 34.93 -16.48 17.04
C ASP A 133 35.91 -15.30 16.97
N VAL A 134 36.05 -14.69 15.79
CA VAL A 134 36.85 -13.47 15.62
C VAL A 134 36.18 -12.28 16.30
N VAL A 135 34.86 -12.13 16.19
CA VAL A 135 34.10 -11.10 16.89
C VAL A 135 34.28 -11.24 18.40
N GLU A 136 34.11 -12.44 18.96
CA GLU A 136 34.29 -12.72 20.38
C GLU A 136 35.70 -12.37 20.86
N LEU A 137 36.73 -12.76 20.09
CA LEU A 137 38.11 -12.38 20.37
C LEU A 137 38.31 -10.86 20.35
N LEU A 138 37.82 -10.16 19.33
CA LEU A 138 38.01 -8.72 19.20
C LEU A 138 37.29 -7.95 20.31
N VAL A 139 36.05 -8.32 20.64
CA VAL A 139 35.28 -7.73 21.75
C VAL A 139 35.99 -7.97 23.08
N SER A 140 36.44 -9.19 23.36
CA SER A 140 37.18 -9.51 24.61
C SER A 140 38.52 -8.78 24.75
N LYS A 141 39.07 -8.26 23.64
CA LYS A 141 40.30 -7.47 23.60
C LYS A 141 40.07 -5.95 23.57
N GLY A 142 38.83 -5.51 23.73
CA GLY A 142 38.49 -4.08 23.84
C GLY A 142 38.38 -3.37 22.49
N ALA A 143 37.95 -4.08 21.43
CA ALA A 143 37.54 -3.42 20.19
C ALA A 143 36.40 -2.44 20.46
N GLU A 144 36.39 -1.33 19.73
CA GLU A 144 35.34 -0.31 19.87
C GLU A 144 34.04 -0.76 19.19
N VAL A 145 33.06 -1.14 20.01
CA VAL A 145 31.84 -1.81 19.54
C VAL A 145 30.73 -0.88 19.04
N ASN A 146 30.70 0.37 19.52
CA ASN A 146 29.66 1.36 19.20
C ASN A 146 30.08 2.34 18.08
N ARG A 147 31.23 2.11 17.45
CA ARG A 147 31.68 2.93 16.33
C ARG A 147 30.71 2.78 15.16
N THR A 148 30.42 3.89 14.51
CA THR A 148 29.64 3.94 13.28
C THR A 148 30.52 3.68 12.06
N HIS A 149 30.01 2.89 11.13
CA HIS A 149 30.60 2.56 9.85
C HIS A 149 30.00 3.47 8.76
N THR A 150 30.88 4.02 7.91
CA THR A 150 30.56 4.84 6.72
C THR A 150 29.57 5.99 6.97
N ALA A 151 29.01 6.54 5.88
CA ALA A 151 28.09 7.67 5.92
C ALA A 151 26.70 7.31 6.47
N SER A 152 26.29 6.04 6.40
CA SER A 152 24.99 5.59 6.92
C SER A 152 24.96 5.48 8.45
N CYS A 153 26.05 5.76 9.16
CA CYS A 153 26.10 5.69 10.62
C CYS A 153 25.79 4.30 11.24
N TRP A 154 25.89 3.21 10.46
CA TRP A 154 25.58 1.86 10.96
C TRP A 154 26.60 1.33 11.97
N THR A 155 26.15 0.72 13.06
CA THR A 155 27.05 0.04 14.02
C THR A 155 27.22 -1.43 13.67
N CYS A 156 28.17 -2.11 14.33
CA CYS A 156 28.31 -3.57 14.23
C CYS A 156 27.00 -4.31 14.56
N LEU A 157 26.21 -3.78 15.51
CA LEU A 157 24.93 -4.39 15.87
C LEU A 157 23.90 -4.28 14.73
N HIS A 158 23.83 -3.15 14.02
CA HIS A 158 22.98 -3.01 12.83
C HIS A 158 23.36 -4.04 11.76
N GLN A 159 24.67 -4.13 11.44
CA GLN A 159 25.15 -5.04 10.41
C GLN A 159 24.90 -6.51 10.76
N ALA A 160 25.15 -6.91 12.01
CA ALA A 160 24.90 -8.28 12.48
C ALA A 160 23.41 -8.66 12.35
N VAL A 161 22.52 -7.74 12.70
CA VAL A 161 21.07 -7.94 12.59
C VAL A 161 20.64 -8.00 11.13
N TYR A 162 21.06 -7.04 10.29
CA TYR A 162 20.74 -7.02 8.86
C TYR A 162 21.12 -8.33 8.15
N LYS A 163 22.28 -8.90 8.50
CA LYS A 163 22.77 -10.18 7.97
C LYS A 163 22.16 -11.42 8.63
N GLY A 164 21.35 -11.27 9.68
CA GLY A 164 20.75 -12.38 10.43
C GLY A 164 21.75 -13.19 11.25
N HIS A 165 22.91 -12.62 11.61
CA HIS A 165 23.96 -13.31 12.37
C HIS A 165 23.62 -13.35 13.87
N HIS A 166 22.57 -14.08 14.23
CA HIS A 166 22.01 -14.12 15.59
C HIS A 166 23.04 -14.50 16.67
N GLU A 167 24.02 -15.37 16.37
CA GLU A 167 25.07 -15.71 17.34
C GLU A 167 26.02 -14.53 17.63
N ILE A 168 26.30 -13.70 16.63
CA ILE A 168 27.04 -12.45 16.79
C ILE A 168 26.20 -11.43 17.54
N VAL A 169 24.90 -11.33 17.23
CA VAL A 169 23.98 -10.47 17.99
C VAL A 169 23.99 -10.83 19.47
N ARG A 170 23.96 -12.11 19.86
CA ARG A 170 24.08 -12.55 21.27
C ARG A 170 25.35 -12.06 21.97
N ILE A 171 26.47 -11.97 21.24
CA ILE A 171 27.72 -11.43 21.78
C ILE A 171 27.60 -9.91 21.95
N LEU A 172 27.11 -9.22 20.92
CA LEU A 172 27.09 -7.76 20.85
C LEU A 172 26.05 -7.11 21.78
N VAL A 173 24.90 -7.72 22.02
CA VAL A 173 23.83 -7.12 22.85
C VAL A 173 24.26 -6.83 24.29
N ASN A 174 25.25 -7.56 24.81
CA ASN A 174 25.75 -7.36 26.17
C ASN A 174 26.79 -6.24 26.30
N VAL A 175 27.30 -5.71 25.18
CA VAL A 175 28.41 -4.75 25.16
C VAL A 175 28.13 -3.50 24.32
N CYS A 176 27.11 -3.53 23.46
CA CYS A 176 26.73 -2.43 22.59
C CYS A 176 25.57 -1.59 23.13
N ASN A 177 25.42 -0.37 22.60
CA ASN A 177 24.20 0.41 22.75
C ASN A 177 23.11 -0.18 21.84
N LEU A 178 22.08 -0.80 22.43
CA LEU A 178 20.92 -1.35 21.71
C LEU A 178 20.11 -0.27 20.98
N GLU A 179 20.17 0.97 21.47
CA GLU A 179 19.44 2.13 20.95
C GLU A 179 20.31 3.00 20.03
N ALA A 180 21.40 2.44 19.49
CA ALA A 180 22.19 3.11 18.46
C ALA A 180 21.28 3.46 17.27
N ARG A 181 21.49 4.64 16.69
CA ARG A 181 20.66 5.19 15.62
C ARG A 181 21.52 5.51 14.41
N ASP A 182 21.03 5.13 13.24
CA ASP A 182 21.59 5.58 11.97
C ASP A 182 21.16 7.02 11.64
N ASP A 183 21.50 7.51 10.44
CA ASP A 183 21.15 8.84 9.96
C ASP A 183 19.64 9.07 9.78
N HIS A 184 18.87 7.99 9.63
CA HIS A 184 17.41 7.96 9.61
C HIS A 184 16.78 7.61 10.97
N ARG A 185 17.57 7.61 12.04
CA ARG A 185 17.15 7.21 13.40
C ARG A 185 16.66 5.76 13.51
N ILE A 186 16.97 4.93 12.55
CA ILE A 186 16.67 3.50 12.56
C ILE A 186 17.56 2.83 13.62
N THR A 187 16.96 1.98 14.44
CA THR A 187 17.63 1.18 15.47
C THR A 187 17.87 -0.25 14.98
N PRO A 188 18.76 -1.03 15.61
CA PRO A 188 18.91 -2.45 15.28
C PRO A 188 17.61 -3.25 15.41
N LEU A 189 16.74 -2.90 16.37
CA LEU A 189 15.44 -3.56 16.51
C LEU A 189 14.52 -3.28 15.32
N PHE A 190 14.54 -2.03 14.81
CA PHE A 190 13.80 -1.68 13.59
C PHE A 190 14.33 -2.46 12.39
N VAL A 191 15.66 -2.59 12.22
CA VAL A 191 16.25 -3.41 11.15
C VAL A 191 15.79 -4.87 11.27
N ALA A 192 15.77 -5.44 12.48
CA ALA A 192 15.31 -6.80 12.69
C ALA A 192 13.86 -7.00 12.25
N ALA A 193 13.00 -6.02 12.61
CA ALA A 193 11.58 -6.02 12.25
C ALA A 193 11.36 -5.84 10.74
N GLN A 194 12.12 -4.95 10.08
CA GLN A 194 12.01 -4.69 8.64
C GLN A 194 12.40 -5.90 7.79
N TYR A 195 13.50 -6.58 8.15
CA TYR A 195 14.03 -7.70 7.38
C TYR A 195 13.55 -9.07 7.88
N GLY A 196 12.62 -9.11 8.83
CA GLY A 196 12.04 -10.37 9.34
C GLY A 196 13.04 -11.26 10.07
N GLN A 197 14.07 -10.66 10.67
CA GLN A 197 15.15 -11.37 11.36
C GLN A 197 14.70 -11.78 12.77
N GLN A 198 13.77 -12.75 12.83
CA GLN A 198 13.05 -13.13 14.04
C GLN A 198 13.99 -13.42 15.22
N GLU A 199 14.99 -14.28 15.06
CA GLU A 199 15.89 -14.65 16.16
C GLU A 199 16.69 -13.43 16.68
N CYS A 200 17.10 -12.54 15.77
CA CYS A 200 17.79 -11.30 16.15
C CYS A 200 16.85 -10.36 16.91
N LEU A 201 15.60 -10.22 16.45
CA LEU A 201 14.56 -9.43 17.10
C LEU A 201 14.31 -9.95 18.52
N GLU A 202 14.11 -11.26 18.68
CA GLU A 202 13.92 -11.90 19.98
C GLU A 202 15.10 -11.64 20.92
N ILE A 203 16.34 -11.77 20.44
CA ILE A 203 17.54 -11.49 21.25
C ILE A 203 17.57 -10.03 21.69
N LEU A 204 17.28 -9.07 20.81
CA LEU A 204 17.31 -7.64 21.10
C LEU A 204 16.27 -7.25 22.14
N VAL A 205 15.02 -7.69 21.97
CA VAL A 205 13.94 -7.39 22.92
C VAL A 205 14.22 -8.01 24.28
N ASN A 206 14.68 -9.27 24.32
CA ASN A 206 15.06 -9.93 25.58
C ASN A 206 16.27 -9.25 26.27
N ALA A 207 17.13 -8.57 25.51
CA ALA A 207 18.21 -7.75 26.04
C ALA A 207 17.76 -6.35 26.51
N GLY A 208 16.48 -6.01 26.34
CA GLY A 208 15.90 -4.74 26.79
C GLY A 208 15.87 -3.63 25.74
N ALA A 209 15.96 -3.95 24.45
CA ALA A 209 15.75 -2.97 23.39
C ALA A 209 14.32 -2.41 23.46
N ASN A 210 14.16 -1.11 23.24
CA ASN A 210 12.86 -0.45 23.30
C ASN A 210 12.00 -0.80 22.07
N VAL A 211 10.97 -1.62 22.30
CA VAL A 211 9.99 -2.08 21.29
C VAL A 211 9.21 -0.95 20.61
N ASN A 212 9.12 0.22 21.26
CA ASN A 212 8.38 1.38 20.79
C ASN A 212 9.31 2.51 20.28
N THR A 213 10.51 2.16 19.83
CA THR A 213 11.41 3.09 19.13
C THR A 213 10.76 3.64 17.87
N GLN A 214 11.23 4.81 17.44
CA GLN A 214 10.72 5.51 16.27
C GLN A 214 11.88 5.97 15.39
N ALA A 215 11.79 5.65 14.09
CA ALA A 215 12.65 6.21 13.06
C ALA A 215 12.33 7.70 12.82
N ALA A 216 13.03 8.34 11.89
CA ALA A 216 12.89 9.78 11.63
C ALA A 216 11.48 10.18 11.17
N ASP A 217 10.80 9.30 10.43
CA ASP A 217 9.41 9.43 9.98
C ASP A 217 8.38 8.97 11.04
N LEU A 218 8.85 8.66 12.25
CA LEU A 218 8.08 8.15 13.37
C LEU A 218 7.58 6.70 13.21
N ALA A 219 8.02 5.96 12.19
CA ALA A 219 7.71 4.54 12.04
C ALA A 219 8.28 3.71 13.20
N THR A 220 7.48 2.77 13.71
CA THR A 220 7.86 1.84 14.78
C THR A 220 8.31 0.49 14.22
N PRO A 221 9.05 -0.33 14.98
CA PRO A 221 9.33 -1.72 14.62
C PRO A 221 8.05 -2.51 14.29
N LEU A 222 6.97 -2.30 15.04
CA LEU A 222 5.69 -2.97 14.78
C LEU A 222 5.08 -2.56 13.43
N LEU A 223 5.14 -1.27 13.09
CA LEU A 223 4.63 -0.75 11.82
C LEU A 223 5.41 -1.35 10.65
N ILE A 224 6.75 -1.30 10.68
CA ILE A 224 7.55 -1.81 9.57
C ILE A 224 7.45 -3.33 9.43
N ALA A 225 7.39 -4.11 10.53
CA ALA A 225 7.13 -5.55 10.45
C ALA A 225 5.75 -5.84 9.83
N SER A 226 4.75 -5.00 10.14
CA SER A 226 3.39 -5.13 9.59
C SER A 226 3.33 -4.79 8.11
N GLN A 227 4.11 -3.79 7.67
CA GLN A 227 4.27 -3.42 6.27
C GLN A 227 4.95 -4.51 5.44
N GLU A 228 6.04 -5.07 5.97
CA GLU A 228 6.87 -6.05 5.27
C GLU A 228 6.33 -7.50 5.35
N GLY A 229 5.29 -7.74 6.16
CA GLY A 229 4.58 -9.02 6.21
C GLY A 229 5.16 -10.05 7.19
N HIS A 230 5.96 -9.62 8.16
CA HIS A 230 6.66 -10.51 9.10
C HIS A 230 5.80 -10.84 10.32
N LEU A 231 4.82 -11.73 10.16
CA LEU A 231 3.84 -12.08 11.21
C LEU A 231 4.49 -12.50 12.53
N ALA A 232 5.53 -13.34 12.50
CA ALA A 232 6.20 -13.80 13.72
C ALA A 232 6.87 -12.64 14.49
N CYS A 233 7.41 -11.66 13.78
CA CYS A 233 7.94 -10.43 14.40
C CYS A 233 6.82 -9.58 14.99
N VAL A 234 5.68 -9.45 14.28
CA VAL A 234 4.50 -8.73 14.78
C VAL A 234 3.97 -9.34 16.07
N ASP A 235 3.73 -10.66 16.09
CA ASP A 235 3.23 -11.37 17.26
C ASP A 235 4.19 -11.18 18.45
N PHE A 236 5.49 -11.39 18.22
CA PHE A 236 6.49 -11.25 19.27
C PHE A 236 6.56 -9.81 19.82
N LEU A 237 6.52 -8.79 18.94
CA LEU A 237 6.54 -7.38 19.35
C LEU A 237 5.29 -7.03 20.19
N LEU A 238 4.11 -7.47 19.77
CA LEU A 238 2.85 -7.25 20.50
C LEU A 238 2.88 -7.92 21.88
N ASP A 239 3.35 -9.16 21.95
CA ASP A 239 3.47 -9.92 23.20
C ASP A 239 4.46 -9.28 24.19
N HIS A 240 5.35 -8.41 23.71
CA HIS A 240 6.35 -7.68 24.51
C HIS A 240 6.03 -6.17 24.64
N GLY A 241 4.78 -5.76 24.40
CA GLY A 241 4.31 -4.41 24.72
C GLY A 241 4.58 -3.36 23.64
N ALA A 242 4.76 -3.77 22.39
CA ALA A 242 4.67 -2.82 21.28
C ALA A 242 3.25 -2.24 21.21
N ASP A 243 3.16 -0.92 21.08
CA ASP A 243 1.91 -0.17 21.07
C ASP A 243 1.32 -0.15 19.64
N PRO A 244 0.20 -0.85 19.37
CA PRO A 244 -0.43 -0.87 18.05
C PRO A 244 -1.10 0.48 17.69
N ASN A 245 -1.24 1.40 18.65
CA ASN A 245 -1.84 2.72 18.44
C ASN A 245 -0.79 3.83 18.28
N LYS A 246 0.50 3.48 18.19
CA LYS A 246 1.58 4.45 17.97
C LYS A 246 1.71 4.81 16.49
N ALA A 247 1.34 6.04 16.15
CA ALA A 247 1.32 6.51 14.77
C ALA A 247 2.71 6.91 14.24
N CYS A 248 2.93 6.69 12.93
CA CYS A 248 3.93 7.40 12.16
C CYS A 248 3.30 8.66 11.53
N SER A 249 4.06 9.76 11.48
CA SER A 249 3.60 11.12 11.12
C SER A 249 2.55 11.76 12.07
N HIS A 250 2.58 13.10 12.09
CA HIS A 250 1.56 13.93 12.76
C HIS A 250 0.46 14.41 11.79
N ASP A 251 0.80 14.56 10.49
CA ASP A 251 -0.12 15.09 9.47
C ASP A 251 -1.07 13.99 8.96
N TRP A 252 -0.56 12.77 8.87
CA TRP A 252 -1.34 11.59 8.51
C TRP A 252 -0.94 10.42 9.43
N PRO A 253 -1.56 10.31 10.61
CA PRO A 253 -1.18 9.32 11.60
C PRO A 253 -1.51 7.91 11.09
N GLN A 254 -0.51 7.20 10.58
CA GLN A 254 -0.65 5.80 10.20
C GLN A 254 -0.24 4.89 11.36
N LEU A 255 -1.12 3.96 11.66
CA LEU A 255 -0.89 2.85 12.59
C LEU A 255 -0.45 1.58 11.84
N PRO A 256 0.17 0.59 12.51
CA PRO A 256 0.49 -0.72 11.93
C PRO A 256 -0.67 -1.39 11.18
N ILE A 257 -1.93 -1.20 11.64
CA ILE A 257 -3.11 -1.75 10.97
C ILE A 257 -3.32 -1.19 9.55
N HIS A 258 -2.93 0.07 9.30
CA HIS A 258 -3.01 0.70 7.98
C HIS A 258 -2.03 0.07 7.02
N ALA A 259 -0.79 -0.18 7.47
CA ALA A 259 0.23 -0.85 6.69
C ALA A 259 -0.18 -2.29 6.36
N ALA A 260 -0.67 -3.05 7.34
CA ALA A 260 -1.15 -4.42 7.09
C ALA A 260 -2.29 -4.45 6.06
N ALA A 261 -3.22 -3.48 6.11
CA ALA A 261 -4.32 -3.36 5.17
C ALA A 261 -3.88 -2.91 3.76
N GLU A 262 -2.94 -1.97 3.66
CA GLU A 262 -2.42 -1.45 2.39
C GLU A 262 -1.64 -2.51 1.60
N PHE A 263 -0.82 -3.28 2.32
CA PHE A 263 0.05 -4.30 1.73
C PHE A 263 -0.64 -5.67 1.63
N GLY A 264 -1.83 -5.83 2.22
CA GLY A 264 -2.67 -7.03 2.08
C GLY A 264 -2.24 -8.21 2.96
N HIS A 265 -1.57 -7.94 4.09
CA HIS A 265 -1.09 -8.97 5.00
C HIS A 265 -2.20 -9.43 5.95
N ILE A 266 -3.13 -10.25 5.45
CA ILE A 266 -4.40 -10.60 6.12
C ILE A 266 -4.22 -11.19 7.51
N SER A 267 -3.22 -12.06 7.72
CA SER A 267 -2.97 -12.64 9.05
C SER A 267 -2.53 -11.58 10.08
N ILE A 268 -1.68 -10.65 9.64
CA ILE A 268 -1.23 -9.52 10.47
C ILE A 268 -2.39 -8.55 10.71
N LEU A 269 -3.15 -8.24 9.66
CA LEU A 269 -4.33 -7.38 9.76
C LEU A 269 -5.33 -7.93 10.78
N ARG A 270 -5.64 -9.23 10.72
CA ARG A 270 -6.51 -9.91 11.68
C ARG A 270 -5.96 -9.81 13.11
N ARG A 271 -4.65 -10.00 13.29
CA ARG A 271 -4.00 -9.87 14.59
C ARG A 271 -4.10 -8.44 15.13
N LEU A 272 -3.87 -7.44 14.28
CA LEU A 272 -3.91 -6.02 14.64
C LEU A 272 -5.33 -5.52 14.91
N ILE A 273 -6.34 -6.00 14.19
CA ILE A 273 -7.76 -5.68 14.47
C ILE A 273 -8.13 -6.03 15.92
N ALA A 274 -7.59 -7.12 16.47
CA ALA A 274 -7.87 -7.55 17.83
C ALA A 274 -7.23 -6.69 18.94
N VAL A 275 -6.21 -5.88 18.61
CA VAL A 275 -5.41 -5.13 19.60
C VAL A 275 -5.36 -3.63 19.35
N THR A 276 -5.79 -3.15 18.18
CA THR A 276 -5.78 -1.72 17.82
C THR A 276 -7.09 -1.06 18.21
N ASP A 277 -7.02 0.15 18.76
CA ASP A 277 -8.20 0.90 19.16
C ASP A 277 -8.98 1.37 17.93
N ARG A 278 -10.32 1.35 18.04
CA ARG A 278 -11.25 1.89 17.02
C ARG A 278 -11.23 3.42 16.91
N VAL A 279 -10.25 4.08 17.52
CA VAL A 279 -9.99 5.51 17.33
C VAL A 279 -9.55 5.76 15.88
N CYS A 280 -8.88 4.80 15.24
CA CYS A 280 -8.43 4.92 13.85
C CYS A 280 -9.56 5.09 12.82
N ASP A 281 -10.76 4.58 13.09
CA ASP A 281 -11.92 4.69 12.19
C ASP A 281 -13.01 5.66 12.65
N GLN A 282 -12.87 6.28 13.83
CA GLN A 282 -13.94 7.09 14.43
C GLN A 282 -13.50 8.52 14.80
N TYR A 283 -12.20 8.74 15.03
CA TYR A 283 -11.73 10.00 15.58
C TYR A 283 -11.40 11.03 14.50
N TYR A 284 -11.74 12.29 14.79
CA TYR A 284 -11.48 13.41 13.89
C TYR A 284 -9.97 13.60 13.67
N GLY A 285 -9.53 13.58 12.41
CA GLY A 285 -8.12 13.69 12.02
C GLY A 285 -7.37 12.37 11.89
N MET A 286 -8.00 11.24 12.26
CA MET A 286 -7.52 9.91 11.87
C MET A 286 -8.09 9.54 10.50
N VAL A 287 -7.47 8.57 9.83
CA VAL A 287 -7.96 7.98 8.58
C VAL A 287 -8.26 6.52 8.83
N SER A 288 -9.40 6.00 8.39
CA SER A 288 -9.73 4.58 8.57
C SER A 288 -8.77 3.70 7.74
N PRO A 289 -8.36 2.52 8.25
CA PRO A 289 -7.62 1.52 7.46
C PRO A 289 -8.35 1.10 6.18
N LEU A 290 -9.66 1.33 6.09
CA LEU A 290 -10.43 1.05 4.89
C LEU A 290 -10.00 1.91 3.68
N TYR A 291 -9.50 3.13 3.92
CA TYR A 291 -8.92 3.96 2.85
C TYR A 291 -7.66 3.33 2.25
N THR A 292 -6.76 2.81 3.10
CA THR A 292 -5.52 2.19 2.61
C THR A 292 -5.77 0.80 2.02
N ALA A 293 -6.83 0.11 2.45
CA ALA A 293 -7.25 -1.19 1.93
C ALA A 293 -7.85 -1.15 0.51
N VAL A 294 -8.15 0.01 -0.08
CA VAL A 294 -8.88 0.13 -1.36
C VAL A 294 -8.29 -0.68 -2.52
N HIS A 295 -6.98 -0.95 -2.48
CA HIS A 295 -6.28 -1.76 -3.48
C HIS A 295 -6.19 -3.26 -3.14
N ARG A 296 -6.68 -3.68 -1.97
CA ARG A 296 -6.58 -5.03 -1.40
C ARG A 296 -7.95 -5.55 -0.99
N ASN A 297 -8.64 -6.23 -1.91
CA ASN A 297 -10.01 -6.73 -1.71
C ASN A 297 -10.17 -7.55 -0.42
N GLU A 298 -9.25 -8.49 -0.16
CA GLU A 298 -9.27 -9.33 1.04
C GLU A 298 -9.17 -8.52 2.34
N SER A 299 -8.45 -7.38 2.32
CA SER A 299 -8.36 -6.49 3.47
C SER A 299 -9.65 -5.72 3.69
N ILE A 300 -10.31 -5.29 2.61
CA ILE A 300 -11.64 -4.65 2.68
C ILE A 300 -12.67 -5.63 3.24
N GLU A 301 -12.72 -6.87 2.71
CA GLU A 301 -13.63 -7.91 3.21
C GLU A 301 -13.45 -8.16 4.70
N LEU A 302 -12.19 -8.32 5.15
CA LEU A 302 -11.90 -8.55 6.55
C LEU A 302 -12.31 -7.34 7.42
N LEU A 303 -11.93 -6.12 7.05
CA LEU A 303 -12.29 -4.91 7.81
C LEU A 303 -13.81 -4.74 7.89
N LEU A 304 -14.53 -4.90 6.79
CA LEU A 304 -16.00 -4.80 6.79
C LEU A 304 -16.64 -5.90 7.65
N SER A 305 -16.12 -7.12 7.60
CA SER A 305 -16.61 -8.24 8.43
C SER A 305 -16.39 -8.02 9.93
N GLU A 306 -15.35 -7.28 10.29
CA GLU A 306 -15.00 -6.89 11.68
C GLU A 306 -15.64 -5.54 12.09
N GLY A 307 -16.64 -5.06 11.33
CA GLY A 307 -17.47 -3.92 11.69
C GLY A 307 -16.87 -2.54 11.40
N TYR A 308 -15.82 -2.43 10.57
CA TYR A 308 -15.40 -1.14 10.03
C TYR A 308 -16.50 -0.55 9.13
N SER A 309 -16.83 0.73 9.37
CA SER A 309 -17.85 1.43 8.58
C SER A 309 -17.39 1.58 7.13
N PRO A 310 -18.23 1.22 6.13
CA PRO A 310 -17.90 1.40 4.72
C PRO A 310 -17.82 2.88 4.31
N ASP A 311 -18.49 3.76 5.06
CA ASP A 311 -18.43 5.22 4.86
C ASP A 311 -17.15 5.82 5.45
N ALA A 312 -16.61 5.20 6.50
CA ALA A 312 -15.55 5.74 7.35
C ALA A 312 -15.83 7.21 7.75
N GLN A 313 -14.79 7.91 8.20
CA GLN A 313 -14.81 9.35 8.47
C GLN A 313 -14.43 10.16 7.23
N ASP A 314 -14.97 11.37 7.12
CA ASP A 314 -14.64 12.30 6.02
C ASP A 314 -13.16 12.74 6.12
N CYS A 315 -12.37 12.33 5.13
CA CYS A 315 -10.94 12.63 5.03
C CYS A 315 -10.62 13.65 3.92
N THR A 316 -11.55 14.51 3.51
CA THR A 316 -11.35 15.47 2.41
C THR A 316 -10.17 16.39 2.65
N HIS A 317 -9.94 16.82 3.90
CA HIS A 317 -8.82 17.69 4.25
C HIS A 317 -7.44 16.99 4.21
N ILE A 318 -7.40 15.66 4.34
CA ILE A 318 -6.16 14.87 4.44
C ILE A 318 -5.85 14.21 3.09
N LEU A 319 -6.82 13.47 2.54
CA LEU A 319 -6.65 12.66 1.34
C LEU A 319 -7.28 13.31 0.10
N GLY A 320 -8.12 14.34 0.26
CA GLY A 320 -8.90 14.92 -0.85
C GLY A 320 -10.18 14.15 -1.17
N TYR A 321 -10.54 13.13 -0.38
CA TYR A 321 -11.71 12.27 -0.61
C TYR A 321 -12.57 12.15 0.65
N CYS A 322 -13.89 12.26 0.45
CA CYS A 322 -14.87 12.25 1.54
C CYS A 322 -15.25 10.85 2.03
N SER A 323 -14.97 9.79 1.26
CA SER A 323 -15.22 8.41 1.67
C SER A 323 -14.25 7.43 1.00
N PRO A 324 -14.10 6.19 1.53
CA PRO A 324 -13.35 5.12 0.87
C PRO A 324 -13.92 4.76 -0.50
N LEU A 325 -15.23 4.87 -0.68
CA LEU A 325 -15.88 4.66 -1.99
C LEU A 325 -15.47 5.73 -2.99
N SER A 326 -15.48 7.01 -2.59
CA SER A 326 -15.03 8.12 -3.43
C SER A 326 -13.57 7.97 -3.82
N TYR A 327 -12.72 7.51 -2.89
CA TYR A 327 -11.33 7.20 -3.17
C TYR A 327 -11.22 6.05 -4.18
N ALA A 328 -11.92 4.93 -3.96
CA ALA A 328 -11.93 3.78 -4.85
C ALA A 328 -12.36 4.14 -6.27
N LEU A 329 -13.46 4.88 -6.44
CA LEU A 329 -13.95 5.36 -7.73
C LEU A 329 -12.94 6.24 -8.47
N SER A 330 -12.18 7.06 -7.74
CA SER A 330 -11.16 7.92 -8.33
C SER A 330 -9.90 7.17 -8.80
N CYS A 331 -9.52 6.11 -8.09
CA CYS A 331 -8.35 5.30 -8.41
C CYS A 331 -8.59 4.40 -9.63
N THR A 332 -9.83 4.06 -9.93
CA THR A 332 -10.24 3.09 -10.95
C THR A 332 -10.43 3.68 -12.35
N SER A 333 -9.63 4.68 -12.74
CA SER A 333 -9.74 5.36 -14.05
C SER A 333 -9.62 4.44 -15.28
N LYS A 334 -9.17 3.19 -15.11
CA LYS A 334 -9.05 2.17 -16.17
C LYS A 334 -10.05 1.01 -16.06
N ASN A 335 -10.68 0.81 -14.90
CA ASN A 335 -11.64 -0.27 -14.66
C ASN A 335 -12.50 0.08 -13.43
N PRO A 336 -13.61 0.81 -13.59
CA PRO A 336 -14.51 1.19 -12.49
C PRO A 336 -15.21 0.01 -11.81
N TYR A 337 -15.03 -1.23 -12.31
CA TYR A 337 -15.50 -2.49 -11.72
C TYR A 337 -14.50 -3.12 -10.76
N SER A 338 -13.69 -2.31 -10.07
CA SER A 338 -12.83 -2.92 -9.07
C SER A 338 -13.70 -3.64 -8.05
N GLU A 339 -13.26 -4.84 -7.71
CA GLU A 339 -13.88 -5.64 -6.66
C GLU A 339 -14.02 -4.83 -5.36
N SER A 340 -13.09 -3.89 -5.09
CA SER A 340 -13.20 -2.94 -3.98
C SER A 340 -14.45 -2.05 -4.03
N VAL A 341 -14.82 -1.49 -5.19
CA VAL A 341 -16.06 -0.70 -5.35
C VAL A 341 -17.28 -1.59 -5.10
N ARG A 342 -17.28 -2.82 -5.64
CA ARG A 342 -18.35 -3.79 -5.40
C ARG A 342 -18.51 -4.12 -3.91
N LEU A 343 -17.42 -4.39 -3.21
CA LEU A 343 -17.42 -4.72 -1.79
C LEU A 343 -17.95 -3.56 -0.93
N LEU A 344 -17.49 -2.33 -1.20
CA LEU A 344 -17.94 -1.13 -0.48
C LEU A 344 -19.43 -0.86 -0.72
N ILE A 345 -19.89 -0.97 -1.98
CA ILE A 345 -21.31 -0.85 -2.30
C ILE A 345 -22.09 -1.96 -1.60
N ALA A 346 -21.67 -3.22 -1.70
CA ALA A 346 -22.36 -4.34 -1.06
C ALA A 346 -22.48 -4.17 0.47
N ALA A 347 -21.47 -3.58 1.10
CA ALA A 347 -21.47 -3.26 2.54
C ALA A 347 -22.34 -2.06 2.93
N GLY A 348 -22.87 -1.30 1.97
CA GLY A 348 -23.77 -0.18 2.24
C GLY A 348 -23.12 1.20 2.22
N ALA A 349 -21.93 1.37 1.63
CA ALA A 349 -21.31 2.68 1.43
C ALA A 349 -22.26 3.68 0.77
N SER A 350 -22.30 4.89 1.31
CA SER A 350 -23.14 5.97 0.82
C SER A 350 -22.56 6.63 -0.42
N LEU A 351 -23.43 7.08 -1.31
CA LEU A 351 -23.04 7.77 -2.54
C LEU A 351 -23.26 9.28 -2.43
N SER A 352 -22.17 10.03 -2.55
CA SER A 352 -22.20 11.49 -2.65
C SER A 352 -22.53 11.98 -4.07
N GLU A 353 -22.81 13.28 -4.21
CA GLU A 353 -23.00 13.90 -5.53
C GLU A 353 -21.79 13.72 -6.44
N THR A 354 -20.57 13.83 -5.89
CA THR A 354 -19.33 13.61 -6.64
C THR A 354 -19.17 12.17 -7.11
N ASP A 355 -19.61 11.20 -6.31
CA ASP A 355 -19.58 9.78 -6.70
C ASP A 355 -20.55 9.53 -7.85
N TRP A 356 -21.76 10.10 -7.80
CA TRP A 356 -22.71 10.03 -8.91
C TRP A 356 -22.15 10.67 -10.18
N ILE A 357 -21.50 11.83 -10.08
CA ILE A 357 -20.83 12.45 -11.22
C ILE A 357 -19.81 11.49 -11.83
N CYS A 358 -18.97 10.84 -11.02
CA CYS A 358 -18.03 9.82 -11.49
C CYS A 358 -18.73 8.63 -12.17
N VAL A 359 -19.83 8.13 -11.59
CA VAL A 359 -20.61 7.01 -12.14
C VAL A 359 -21.13 7.35 -13.54
N PHE A 360 -21.73 8.54 -13.72
CA PHE A 360 -22.30 8.90 -15.01
C PHE A 360 -21.27 9.40 -16.04
N LEU A 361 -20.18 10.04 -15.60
CA LEU A 361 -19.08 10.44 -16.50
C LEU A 361 -18.32 9.25 -17.07
N SER A 362 -18.27 8.11 -16.37
CA SER A 362 -17.62 6.90 -16.87
C SER A 362 -18.27 6.38 -18.17
N GLY A 363 -19.57 6.61 -18.35
CA GLY A 363 -20.30 6.18 -19.54
C GLY A 363 -20.55 4.67 -19.65
N GLU A 364 -20.23 3.90 -18.62
CA GLU A 364 -20.30 2.45 -18.63
C GLU A 364 -21.49 1.90 -17.82
N LYS A 365 -22.45 1.25 -18.51
CA LYS A 365 -23.77 0.85 -17.94
C LYS A 365 -23.62 -0.02 -16.71
N ASP A 366 -22.54 -0.78 -16.64
CA ASP A 366 -22.41 -1.84 -15.66
C ASP A 366 -22.18 -1.28 -14.26
N LEU A 367 -21.66 -0.04 -14.08
CA LEU A 367 -21.41 0.52 -12.73
C LEU A 367 -22.72 1.00 -12.11
N LEU A 368 -23.55 1.68 -12.91
CA LEU A 368 -24.91 2.02 -12.50
C LEU A 368 -25.70 0.72 -12.23
N GLN A 369 -25.56 -0.29 -13.08
CA GLN A 369 -26.22 -1.58 -12.86
C GLN A 369 -25.76 -2.24 -11.55
N LEU A 370 -24.45 -2.26 -11.28
CA LEU A 370 -23.87 -2.81 -10.04
C LEU A 370 -24.43 -2.09 -8.80
N ILE A 371 -24.51 -0.76 -8.83
CA ILE A 371 -25.12 0.01 -7.75
C ILE A 371 -26.58 -0.41 -7.56
N LEU A 372 -27.37 -0.50 -8.65
CA LEU A 372 -28.78 -0.89 -8.59
C LEU A 372 -29.01 -2.38 -8.26
N GLU A 373 -28.00 -3.24 -8.40
CA GLU A 373 -28.04 -4.62 -7.93
C GLU A 373 -28.00 -4.68 -6.40
N HIS A 374 -27.26 -3.77 -5.76
CA HIS A 374 -27.11 -3.71 -4.30
C HIS A 374 -27.97 -2.65 -3.61
N ARG A 375 -28.47 -1.64 -4.34
CA ARG A 375 -29.29 -0.53 -3.85
C ARG A 375 -30.72 -0.62 -4.35
N TRP A 376 -31.66 -0.23 -3.50
CA TRP A 376 -33.08 -0.16 -3.85
C TRP A 376 -33.59 1.28 -3.78
N ILE A 377 -34.23 1.74 -4.87
CA ILE A 377 -34.88 3.05 -4.95
C ILE A 377 -36.29 2.90 -4.38
N ALA A 378 -36.48 3.37 -3.15
CA ALA A 378 -37.78 3.29 -2.49
C ALA A 378 -38.76 4.36 -3.04
N PRO A 379 -40.07 4.08 -3.08
CA PRO A 379 -41.08 5.07 -3.46
C PRO A 379 -41.04 6.33 -2.58
N PRO A 380 -41.37 7.52 -3.12
CA PRO A 380 -41.33 8.79 -2.38
C PRO A 380 -42.13 8.77 -1.06
N GLU A 381 -43.28 8.08 -1.07
CA GLU A 381 -44.18 7.91 0.08
C GLU A 381 -43.51 7.17 1.26
N THR A 382 -42.62 6.24 0.94
CA THR A 382 -41.86 5.44 1.93
C THR A 382 -40.61 6.16 2.44
N LEU A 383 -40.12 7.17 1.72
CA LEU A 383 -38.97 7.99 2.13
C LEU A 383 -39.37 9.12 3.10
N ALA A 384 -40.65 9.53 3.10
CA ALA A 384 -41.17 10.57 3.99
C ALA A 384 -41.50 10.07 5.40
N MET A 385 -41.78 8.78 5.55
CA MET A 385 -42.01 8.13 6.84
C MET A 385 -40.69 7.51 7.29
N ASN A 386 -40.03 8.06 8.30
CA ASN A 386 -38.82 7.51 8.94
C ASN A 386 -39.05 6.14 9.64
N SER A 387 -39.98 5.33 9.15
CA SER A 387 -40.20 3.94 9.59
C SER A 387 -39.18 3.03 8.93
N SER A 388 -38.63 2.08 9.70
CA SER A 388 -37.75 1.02 9.23
C SER A 388 -38.36 0.30 8.03
N VAL A 389 -37.89 0.65 6.83
CA VAL A 389 -38.36 0.05 5.58
C VAL A 389 -37.93 -1.41 5.58
N PRO A 390 -38.84 -2.38 5.41
CA PRO A 390 -38.47 -3.79 5.43
C PRO A 390 -37.48 -4.08 4.31
N ASN A 391 -36.37 -4.73 4.68
CA ASN A 391 -35.27 -5.12 3.81
C ASN A 391 -35.81 -6.00 2.65
N ARG A 392 -36.14 -5.40 1.51
CA ARG A 392 -36.62 -6.14 0.34
C ARG A 392 -35.40 -6.76 -0.35
N HIS A 393 -35.25 -8.07 -0.18
CA HIS A 393 -34.33 -8.92 -0.93
C HIS A 393 -32.83 -8.71 -0.67
N GLY A 394 -32.45 -8.19 0.50
CA GLY A 394 -31.03 -8.01 0.87
C GLY A 394 -30.36 -6.80 0.21
N LYS A 395 -31.13 -5.92 -0.45
CA LYS A 395 -30.65 -4.64 -0.96
C LYS A 395 -30.79 -3.55 0.09
N THR A 396 -29.82 -2.66 0.18
CA THR A 396 -29.92 -1.48 1.05
C THR A 396 -30.74 -0.38 0.38
N VAL A 397 -31.61 0.27 1.14
CA VAL A 397 -32.43 1.39 0.63
C VAL A 397 -31.53 2.59 0.37
N LEU A 398 -31.68 3.19 -0.80
CA LEU A 398 -31.00 4.43 -1.18
C LEU A 398 -31.61 5.59 -0.36
N LYS A 399 -30.79 6.23 0.48
CA LYS A 399 -31.21 7.31 1.40
C LYS A 399 -31.70 8.52 0.60
N LEU A 400 -32.57 9.31 1.22
CA LEU A 400 -33.15 10.51 0.56
C LEU A 400 -32.09 11.48 0.02
N GLN A 401 -30.99 11.67 0.74
CA GLN A 401 -29.88 12.53 0.31
C GLN A 401 -29.16 11.98 -0.93
N GLU A 402 -28.91 10.67 -0.96
CA GLU A 402 -28.30 10.00 -2.12
C GLU A 402 -29.22 10.10 -3.35
N LEU A 403 -30.54 9.96 -3.15
CA LEU A 403 -31.53 10.07 -4.23
C LEU A 403 -31.59 11.49 -4.79
N ARG A 404 -31.55 12.50 -3.91
CA ARG A 404 -31.46 13.91 -4.32
C ARG A 404 -30.20 14.17 -5.13
N GLY A 405 -29.06 13.65 -4.69
CA GLY A 405 -27.80 13.76 -5.42
C GLY A 405 -27.87 13.10 -6.80
N LEU A 406 -28.40 11.87 -6.86
CA LEU A 406 -28.66 11.15 -8.11
C LEU A 406 -29.53 11.99 -9.07
N LEU A 407 -30.66 12.51 -8.60
CA LEU A 407 -31.58 13.34 -9.40
C LEU A 407 -30.89 14.61 -9.91
N CYS A 408 -30.12 15.29 -9.07
CA CYS A 408 -29.36 16.49 -9.44
C CYS A 408 -28.37 16.20 -10.59
N VAL A 409 -27.63 15.09 -10.49
CA VAL A 409 -26.63 14.73 -11.51
C VAL A 409 -27.29 14.33 -12.83
N ILE A 410 -28.31 13.45 -12.81
CA ILE A 410 -28.94 12.97 -14.05
C ILE A 410 -29.71 14.07 -14.78
N LEU A 411 -30.32 15.02 -14.04
CA LEU A 411 -31.02 16.16 -14.63
C LEU A 411 -30.07 17.20 -15.23
N ASN A 412 -28.79 17.22 -14.84
CA ASN A 412 -27.77 18.02 -15.52
C ASN A 412 -27.16 17.28 -16.73
N GLN A 413 -27.44 15.98 -16.90
CA GLN A 413 -26.90 15.13 -17.96
C GLN A 413 -28.00 14.52 -18.85
N VAL A 414 -29.03 15.33 -19.14
CA VAL A 414 -30.21 14.90 -19.93
C VAL A 414 -29.85 14.39 -21.33
N HIS A 415 -28.78 14.90 -21.94
CA HIS A 415 -28.27 14.43 -23.24
C HIS A 415 -27.83 12.95 -23.23
N PHE A 416 -27.52 12.40 -22.05
CA PHE A 416 -27.15 11.00 -21.85
C PHE A 416 -28.33 10.16 -21.31
N ALA A 417 -29.56 10.69 -21.33
CA ALA A 417 -30.71 10.03 -20.72
C ALA A 417 -31.07 8.67 -21.33
N ALA A 418 -30.80 8.45 -22.61
CA ALA A 418 -30.99 7.14 -23.25
C ALA A 418 -30.19 6.02 -22.56
N TYR A 419 -29.06 6.38 -21.93
CA TYR A 419 -28.20 5.44 -21.24
C TYR A 419 -28.73 5.04 -19.86
N TRP A 420 -29.15 6.00 -19.02
CA TRP A 420 -29.52 5.75 -17.62
C TRP A 420 -31.02 5.55 -17.40
N LEU A 421 -31.88 6.12 -18.25
CA LEU A 421 -33.32 6.15 -18.04
C LEU A 421 -33.94 4.74 -18.01
N PRO A 422 -33.62 3.82 -18.94
CA PRO A 422 -34.18 2.46 -18.88
C PRO A 422 -33.76 1.71 -17.61
N LEU A 423 -32.51 1.89 -17.16
CA LEU A 423 -31.96 1.23 -15.97
C LEU A 423 -32.65 1.74 -14.70
N LEU A 424 -32.80 3.06 -14.55
CA LEU A 424 -33.48 3.65 -13.40
C LEU A 424 -34.99 3.33 -13.40
N MET A 425 -35.66 3.31 -14.56
CA MET A 425 -37.07 2.91 -14.64
C MET A 425 -37.28 1.44 -14.25
N LYS A 426 -36.33 0.56 -14.59
CA LYS A 426 -36.32 -0.85 -14.18
C LYS A 426 -36.06 -1.03 -12.69
N ALA A 427 -35.14 -0.25 -12.13
CA ALA A 427 -34.76 -0.29 -10.71
C ALA A 427 -35.69 0.54 -9.79
N GLY A 428 -36.68 1.17 -10.39
CA GLY A 428 -37.85 1.65 -9.69
C GLY A 428 -37.96 3.13 -9.42
N LEU A 429 -37.17 3.94 -10.11
CA LEU A 429 -37.30 5.38 -10.08
C LEU A 429 -38.70 5.81 -10.56
N GLU A 430 -39.32 6.70 -9.81
CA GLU A 430 -40.62 7.23 -10.18
C GLU A 430 -40.51 8.24 -11.31
N PRO A 431 -41.22 8.06 -12.44
CA PRO A 431 -41.14 8.95 -13.59
C PRO A 431 -41.50 10.41 -13.28
N SER A 432 -42.36 10.63 -12.28
CA SER A 432 -42.82 11.95 -11.84
C SER A 432 -41.66 12.85 -11.40
N LEU A 433 -40.60 12.28 -10.82
CA LEU A 433 -39.40 12.99 -10.37
C LEU A 433 -38.59 13.56 -11.54
N LEU A 434 -38.74 13.00 -12.73
CA LEU A 434 -38.03 13.43 -13.95
C LEU A 434 -38.81 14.45 -14.78
N LEU A 435 -40.07 14.73 -14.46
CA LEU A 435 -40.94 15.65 -15.20
C LEU A 435 -40.64 17.12 -14.88
N GLN A 436 -39.42 17.55 -15.19
CA GLN A 436 -38.94 18.92 -15.02
C GLN A 436 -38.82 19.63 -16.38
N PRO A 437 -38.95 20.96 -16.44
CA PRO A 437 -38.82 21.72 -17.69
C PRO A 437 -37.56 21.39 -18.47
N HIS A 438 -36.42 21.33 -17.78
CA HIS A 438 -35.12 21.06 -18.38
C HIS A 438 -35.06 19.70 -19.10
N MET A 439 -35.62 18.63 -18.49
CA MET A 439 -35.71 17.30 -19.10
C MET A 439 -36.57 17.31 -20.37
N LEU A 440 -37.73 17.98 -20.35
CA LEU A 440 -38.63 18.04 -21.50
C LEU A 440 -38.07 18.91 -22.65
N GLU A 441 -37.31 19.95 -22.32
CA GLU A 441 -36.68 20.86 -23.28
C GLU A 441 -35.46 20.24 -23.98
N HIS A 442 -34.63 19.48 -23.26
CA HIS A 442 -33.30 19.08 -23.75
C HIS A 442 -33.17 17.58 -24.08
N ALA A 443 -34.10 16.72 -23.63
CA ALA A 443 -34.03 15.30 -23.93
C ALA A 443 -34.23 15.01 -25.42
N ASP A 444 -33.58 13.95 -25.89
CA ASP A 444 -33.80 13.40 -27.22
C ASP A 444 -35.24 12.92 -27.39
N GLY A 445 -35.77 13.03 -28.61
CA GLY A 445 -37.16 12.65 -28.88
C GLY A 445 -37.48 11.18 -28.54
N ALA A 446 -36.52 10.27 -28.72
CA ALA A 446 -36.66 8.86 -28.35
C ALA A 446 -36.73 8.66 -26.83
N VAL A 447 -35.89 9.37 -26.07
CA VAL A 447 -35.90 9.37 -24.60
C VAL A 447 -37.20 9.94 -24.07
N LEU A 448 -37.65 11.06 -24.65
CA LEU A 448 -38.89 11.71 -24.27
C LEU A 448 -40.10 10.81 -24.53
N ASN A 449 -40.15 10.14 -25.69
CA ASN A 449 -41.16 9.13 -25.98
C ASN A 449 -41.12 7.98 -24.97
N TYR A 450 -39.92 7.47 -24.65
CA TYR A 450 -39.76 6.41 -23.66
C TYR A 450 -40.26 6.81 -22.26
N LEU A 451 -39.88 8.00 -21.77
CA LEU A 451 -40.29 8.51 -20.45
C LEU A 451 -41.82 8.63 -20.34
N LEU A 452 -42.45 9.17 -21.38
CA LEU A 452 -43.88 9.49 -21.37
C LEU A 452 -44.77 8.23 -21.39
N GLU A 453 -44.26 7.09 -21.84
CA GLU A 453 -44.94 5.79 -21.72
C GLU A 453 -45.07 5.29 -20.27
N PHE A 454 -44.35 5.90 -19.32
CA PHE A 454 -44.48 5.61 -17.90
C PHE A 454 -45.28 6.68 -17.13
N VAL A 455 -45.84 7.66 -17.84
CA VAL A 455 -46.49 8.83 -17.25
C VAL A 455 -47.92 8.94 -17.77
N ASN A 456 -48.85 9.26 -16.88
CA ASN A 456 -50.17 9.70 -17.32
C ASN A 456 -50.07 11.13 -17.89
N TRP A 457 -49.92 11.26 -19.21
CA TRP A 457 -49.73 12.58 -19.83
C TRP A 457 -50.94 13.51 -19.71
N SER A 458 -52.13 12.98 -19.41
CA SER A 458 -53.32 13.80 -19.16
C SER A 458 -53.16 14.66 -17.89
N THR A 459 -52.42 14.17 -16.89
CA THR A 459 -52.22 14.84 -15.60
C THR A 459 -51.01 15.78 -15.58
N LEU A 460 -50.32 15.99 -16.72
CA LEU A 460 -49.22 16.94 -16.81
C LEU A 460 -49.70 18.37 -16.54
N SER A 461 -48.88 19.15 -15.86
CA SER A 461 -49.15 20.55 -15.58
C SER A 461 -49.14 21.40 -16.86
N VAL A 462 -49.89 22.51 -16.85
CA VAL A 462 -49.99 23.42 -18.00
C VAL A 462 -48.63 23.92 -18.50
N PRO A 463 -47.65 24.28 -17.63
CA PRO A 463 -46.32 24.68 -18.09
C PRO A 463 -45.58 23.57 -18.86
N LEU A 464 -45.63 22.33 -18.39
CA LEU A 464 -44.96 21.21 -19.04
C LEU A 464 -45.61 20.86 -20.39
N LYS A 465 -46.95 20.93 -20.47
CA LYS A 465 -47.67 20.74 -21.75
C LYS A 465 -47.26 21.78 -22.80
N ARG A 466 -47.08 23.04 -22.40
CA ARG A 466 -46.64 24.12 -23.30
C ARG A 466 -45.27 23.83 -23.91
N ILE A 467 -44.33 23.29 -23.13
CA ILE A 467 -43.00 22.90 -23.63
C ILE A 467 -43.12 21.82 -24.71
N LEU A 468 -43.93 20.79 -24.45
CA LEU A 468 -44.16 19.70 -25.40
C LEU A 468 -44.81 20.20 -26.70
N ASP A 469 -45.81 21.07 -26.60
CA ASP A 469 -46.47 21.69 -27.76
C ASP A 469 -45.50 22.56 -28.56
N GLN A 470 -44.64 23.32 -27.88
CA GLN A 470 -43.59 24.12 -28.53
C GLN A 470 -42.63 23.23 -29.32
N ARG A 471 -42.14 22.13 -28.74
CA ARG A 471 -41.25 21.18 -29.43
C ARG A 471 -41.91 20.50 -30.65
N ARG A 472 -43.23 20.30 -30.60
CA ARG A 472 -44.00 19.80 -31.76
C ARG A 472 -44.07 20.84 -32.88
N VAL A 473 -44.36 22.10 -32.56
CA VAL A 473 -44.40 23.21 -33.53
C VAL A 473 -43.03 23.42 -34.18
N GLU A 474 -41.97 23.38 -33.38
CA GLU A 474 -40.58 23.52 -33.82
C GLU A 474 -40.04 22.27 -34.55
N LYS A 475 -40.82 21.18 -34.59
CA LYS A 475 -40.45 19.88 -35.19
C LYS A 475 -39.20 19.23 -34.57
N THR A 476 -38.85 19.60 -33.34
CA THR A 476 -37.72 19.04 -32.58
C THR A 476 -38.08 17.73 -31.86
N TRP A 477 -39.36 17.35 -31.87
CA TRP A 477 -39.86 16.11 -31.33
C TRP A 477 -41.07 15.59 -32.13
N LYS A 478 -41.10 14.28 -32.38
CA LYS A 478 -42.23 13.58 -32.97
C LYS A 478 -42.79 12.56 -31.96
N PRO A 479 -44.01 12.76 -31.44
CA PRO A 479 -44.60 11.82 -30.49
C PRO A 479 -44.91 10.48 -31.18
N CYS A 480 -44.54 9.38 -30.53
CA CYS A 480 -44.95 8.03 -30.97
C CYS A 480 -46.43 7.75 -30.65
N LEU A 481 -46.93 8.36 -29.59
CA LEU A 481 -48.30 8.23 -29.11
C LEU A 481 -49.17 9.39 -29.62
N PRO A 482 -50.48 9.19 -29.79
CA PRO A 482 -51.43 10.29 -30.03
C PRO A 482 -51.57 11.11 -28.74
N PHE A 483 -50.62 12.02 -28.51
CA PHE A 483 -50.58 12.88 -27.32
C PHE A 483 -51.76 13.86 -27.24
N ASP A 484 -52.47 14.03 -28.35
CA ASP A 484 -53.68 14.84 -28.47
C ASP A 484 -54.92 14.15 -27.88
N SER A 485 -54.84 12.85 -27.55
CA SER A 485 -55.93 12.09 -26.94
C SER A 485 -55.62 11.63 -25.50
N ILE A 486 -56.67 11.39 -24.73
CA ILE A 486 -56.58 10.80 -23.39
C ILE A 486 -55.91 9.42 -23.51
N PRO A 487 -54.98 9.05 -22.61
CA PRO A 487 -54.39 7.72 -22.61
C PRO A 487 -55.48 6.64 -22.60
N SER A 488 -55.21 5.53 -23.30
CA SER A 488 -56.16 4.41 -23.32
C SER A 488 -56.38 3.87 -21.90
N LEU A 489 -57.58 3.35 -21.62
CA LEU A 489 -57.89 2.75 -20.32
C LEU A 489 -56.91 1.61 -19.98
N SER A 490 -56.47 0.83 -20.97
CA SER A 490 -55.47 -0.21 -20.78
C SER A 490 -54.12 0.33 -20.31
N HIS A 491 -53.69 1.48 -20.83
CA HIS A 491 -52.47 2.15 -20.39
C HIS A 491 -52.61 2.74 -18.98
N ILE A 492 -53.74 3.38 -18.67
CA ILE A 492 -54.01 3.90 -17.31
C ILE A 492 -54.00 2.76 -16.29
N CYS A 493 -54.67 1.65 -16.59
CA CYS A 493 -54.66 0.45 -15.74
C CYS A 493 -53.24 -0.08 -15.53
N ARG A 494 -52.40 -0.13 -16.58
CA ARG A 494 -51.00 -0.55 -16.50
C ARG A 494 -50.18 0.34 -15.56
N LEU A 495 -50.35 1.66 -15.64
CA LEU A 495 -49.69 2.61 -14.74
C LEU A 495 -50.15 2.45 -13.29
N GLN A 496 -51.45 2.22 -13.06
CA GLN A 496 -51.99 1.97 -11.72
C GLN A 496 -51.44 0.67 -11.12
N VAL A 497 -51.36 -0.40 -11.92
CA VAL A 497 -50.75 -1.67 -11.48
C VAL A 497 -49.27 -1.47 -11.12
N ARG A 498 -48.54 -0.63 -11.88
CA ARG A 498 -47.14 -0.25 -11.57
C ARG A 498 -47.01 0.57 -10.30
N SER A 499 -47.93 1.48 -10.04
CA SER A 499 -47.97 2.26 -8.80
C SER A 499 -48.22 1.36 -7.58
N VAL A 500 -49.13 0.39 -7.68
CA VAL A 500 -49.49 -0.49 -6.55
C VAL A 500 -48.44 -1.56 -6.27
N LEU A 501 -48.00 -2.30 -7.29
CA LEU A 501 -47.06 -3.40 -7.12
C LEU A 501 -45.61 -2.91 -7.00
N GLY A 502 -45.35 -1.72 -7.53
CA GLY A 502 -44.02 -1.18 -7.68
C GLY A 502 -43.30 -1.74 -8.92
N PRO A 503 -42.39 -0.94 -9.47
CA PRO A 503 -41.60 -1.27 -10.65
C PRO A 503 -40.79 -2.57 -10.52
N ASP A 504 -40.12 -2.78 -9.39
CA ASP A 504 -39.20 -3.92 -9.22
C ASP A 504 -39.91 -5.27 -9.25
N LEU A 505 -41.09 -5.36 -8.61
CA LEU A 505 -41.89 -6.58 -8.58
C LEU A 505 -42.51 -6.86 -9.95
N LEU A 506 -42.93 -5.81 -10.66
CA LEU A 506 -43.44 -5.94 -12.01
C LEU A 506 -42.40 -6.39 -13.04
N MET A 507 -41.11 -6.11 -12.84
CA MET A 507 -40.09 -6.60 -13.77
C MET A 507 -39.77 -8.09 -13.57
N ARG A 508 -40.26 -8.75 -12.50
CA ARG A 508 -39.98 -10.17 -12.21
C ARG A 508 -40.97 -11.09 -12.89
N THR A 509 -40.44 -12.00 -13.71
CA THR A 509 -41.26 -13.00 -14.42
C THR A 509 -42.08 -13.87 -13.49
N SER A 510 -41.52 -14.29 -12.35
CA SER A 510 -42.23 -15.12 -11.36
C SER A 510 -43.42 -14.40 -10.73
N VAL A 511 -43.29 -13.10 -10.44
CA VAL A 511 -44.35 -12.30 -9.80
C VAL A 511 -45.46 -12.00 -10.81
N VAL A 512 -45.10 -11.55 -12.01
CA VAL A 512 -46.09 -11.22 -13.03
C VAL A 512 -46.86 -12.44 -13.50
N GLN A 513 -46.23 -13.63 -13.59
CA GLN A 513 -46.90 -14.88 -13.94
C GLN A 513 -47.89 -15.38 -12.87
N GLN A 514 -47.78 -14.88 -11.64
CA GLN A 514 -48.71 -15.20 -10.54
C GLN A 514 -49.89 -14.21 -10.47
N LEU A 515 -49.87 -13.13 -11.25
CA LEU A 515 -50.99 -12.19 -11.30
C LEU A 515 -52.19 -12.85 -12.02
N PRO A 516 -53.42 -12.58 -11.58
CA PRO A 516 -54.63 -13.14 -12.19
C PRO A 516 -54.99 -12.41 -13.49
N VAL A 517 -54.08 -12.38 -14.46
CA VAL A 517 -54.25 -11.77 -15.79
C VAL A 517 -53.87 -12.76 -16.90
N PRO A 518 -54.41 -12.62 -18.13
CA PRO A 518 -54.05 -13.50 -19.23
C PRO A 518 -52.55 -13.43 -19.58
N SER A 519 -51.95 -14.58 -19.92
CA SER A 519 -50.51 -14.69 -20.26
C SER A 519 -49.99 -13.67 -21.27
N PRO A 520 -50.73 -13.28 -22.34
CA PRO A 520 -50.30 -12.24 -23.27
C PRO A 520 -50.14 -10.86 -22.62
N MET A 521 -50.88 -10.58 -21.53
CA MET A 521 -50.80 -9.32 -20.79
C MET A 521 -49.59 -9.27 -19.84
N HIS A 522 -48.93 -10.38 -19.56
CA HIS A 522 -47.72 -10.40 -18.72
C HIS A 522 -46.58 -9.58 -19.34
N GLY A 523 -46.41 -9.64 -20.66
CA GLY A 523 -45.41 -8.82 -21.37
C GLY A 523 -45.75 -7.33 -21.34
N PHE A 524 -47.04 -7.02 -21.50
CA PHE A 524 -47.59 -5.66 -21.40
C PHE A 524 -47.37 -5.07 -20.00
N LEU A 525 -47.59 -5.82 -18.92
CA LEU A 525 -47.35 -5.34 -17.56
C LEU A 525 -45.88 -5.13 -17.21
N LYS A 526 -44.96 -5.84 -17.89
CA LYS A 526 -43.50 -5.70 -17.75
C LYS A 526 -42.89 -4.57 -18.56
N PHE A 527 -43.70 -3.87 -19.34
CA PHE A 527 -43.21 -2.86 -20.25
C PHE A 527 -42.21 -3.36 -21.30
N SER A 528 -42.28 -4.65 -21.64
CA SER A 528 -41.39 -5.29 -22.62
C SER A 528 -41.74 -4.94 -24.07
N ASP A 529 -42.91 -4.35 -24.29
CA ASP A 529 -43.41 -3.84 -25.57
C ASP A 529 -42.85 -2.46 -25.93
N ILE A 530 -42.26 -1.73 -24.98
CA ILE A 530 -41.71 -0.40 -25.21
C ILE A 530 -40.26 -0.55 -25.69
N PRO A 531 -39.92 -0.03 -26.88
CA PRO A 531 -38.54 -0.04 -27.36
C PRO A 531 -37.67 0.86 -26.50
N GLU A 532 -36.57 0.32 -25.97
CA GLU A 532 -35.58 1.12 -25.27
C GLU A 532 -34.88 2.08 -26.25
N PRO A 533 -34.61 3.33 -25.84
CA PRO A 533 -33.90 4.27 -26.70
C PRO A 533 -32.49 3.74 -27.03
N SER A 534 -32.18 3.61 -28.32
CA SER A 534 -30.87 3.17 -28.81
C SER A 534 -29.88 4.34 -28.81
N TYR A 535 -28.69 4.11 -28.24
CA TYR A 535 -27.61 5.10 -28.17
C TYR A 535 -26.64 4.92 -29.34
N THR A 536 -26.32 6.00 -30.07
CA THR A 536 -25.43 5.95 -31.25
C THR A 536 -24.03 6.53 -31.03
N GLU A 537 -23.78 7.26 -29.94
CA GLU A 537 -22.48 7.92 -29.68
C GLU A 537 -22.04 7.72 -28.23
N SER A 538 -20.76 7.39 -27.96
CA SER A 538 -20.24 7.22 -26.60
C SER A 538 -20.01 8.58 -25.90
N PRO A 539 -20.21 8.70 -24.57
CA PRO A 539 -19.74 9.87 -23.82
C PRO A 539 -18.21 9.96 -23.93
N GLN A 540 -17.70 10.95 -24.67
CA GLN A 540 -16.26 11.18 -24.77
C GLN A 540 -15.77 11.98 -23.54
N LEU A 541 -14.66 11.50 -22.96
CA LEU A 541 -13.84 12.18 -21.96
C LEU A 541 -13.50 13.61 -22.39
N LEU A 542 -14.14 14.62 -21.79
CA LEU A 542 -13.66 16.00 -21.83
C LEU A 542 -12.40 16.12 -20.96
N HIS A 543 -11.26 15.66 -21.48
CA HIS A 543 -9.95 16.07 -20.99
C HIS A 543 -9.66 17.49 -21.48
N GLY A 544 -9.83 18.49 -20.61
CA GLY A 544 -9.41 19.86 -20.92
C GLY A 544 -10.01 20.94 -20.03
N GLY A 545 -9.42 21.11 -18.84
CA GLY A 545 -9.30 22.37 -18.11
C GLY A 545 -10.47 23.36 -18.07
N ALA A 546 -11.19 23.37 -16.95
CA ALA A 546 -11.63 24.62 -16.31
C ALA A 546 -11.95 24.36 -14.82
N ARG A 547 -10.99 24.73 -13.97
CA ARG A 547 -11.33 25.23 -12.63
C ARG A 547 -12.29 26.41 -12.81
N ASN A 548 -13.33 26.46 -11.99
CA ASN A 548 -14.34 27.51 -11.85
C ASN A 548 -15.47 27.52 -12.89
N GLY A 549 -16.63 27.02 -12.46
CA GLY A 549 -17.93 27.33 -13.06
C GLY A 549 -19.01 27.11 -12.01
N ASN A 550 -19.67 28.19 -11.60
CA ASN A 550 -20.74 28.22 -10.59
C ASN A 550 -21.78 27.11 -10.85
N THR A 551 -21.91 26.18 -9.90
CA THR A 551 -23.06 25.28 -9.79
C THR A 551 -24.28 26.14 -9.42
N GLN A 552 -25.16 26.39 -10.39
CA GLN A 552 -26.51 26.83 -10.06
C GLN A 552 -27.22 25.67 -9.35
N HIS A 553 -27.42 25.80 -8.04
CA HIS A 553 -28.25 24.88 -7.28
C HIS A 553 -29.67 24.88 -7.85
N ILE A 554 -30.02 23.85 -8.61
CA ILE A 554 -31.41 23.53 -8.91
C ILE A 554 -31.95 22.84 -7.65
N HIS A 555 -32.77 23.53 -6.87
CA HIS A 555 -33.49 22.91 -5.77
C HIS A 555 -34.45 21.86 -6.35
N VAL A 556 -34.10 20.59 -6.17
CA VAL A 556 -34.99 19.46 -6.43
C VAL A 556 -35.40 18.87 -5.08
N LEU A 557 -36.72 18.96 -4.81
CA LEU A 557 -37.49 18.58 -3.62
C LEU A 557 -37.45 19.58 -2.45
#